data_AF-A0A7X5AJU9-F1
#
_entry.id   AF-A0A7X5AJU9-F1
#
_cell.length_a   1.000
_cell.length_b   1.000
_cell.length_c   1.000
_cell.angle_alpha   90.00
_cell.angle_beta   90.00
_cell.angle_gamma   90.00
#
_symmetry.space_group_name_H-M   'P 1'
#
loop_
_entity.id
_entity.type
_entity.pdbx_description
1 polymer ?
#
loop_
_entity_poly.entity_id
_entity_poly.type
_entity_poly.pdbx_seq_one_letter_code
_entity_poly.pdbx_strand_id
1 'polypeptide(L)'
;MTHNKKRFSDLGLAPLNRKAREMERASSPEALEEVQAMQTIAGCTSSFDPGWEVDPFGGVASLCQPMEADLYGCADPCWWPAQVPDTMNTYPDWGDGAERAEDDWRKLDSVYPGGEK
;
A
#
# COMPACT_ATOMS: atom_id res chain seq x y z
N MET A 1 8.47 -14.57 -18.36
CA MET A 1 8.55 -13.12 -18.58
C MET A 1 9.98 -12.77 -18.95
N THR A 2 10.22 -12.12 -20.08
CA THR A 2 11.58 -11.75 -20.52
C THR A 2 12.06 -10.55 -19.70
N HIS A 3 12.87 -10.80 -18.65
CA HIS A 3 13.55 -9.72 -17.94
C HIS A 3 14.48 -8.99 -18.91
N ASN A 4 14.19 -7.71 -19.14
CA ASN A 4 14.99 -6.85 -20.00
C ASN A 4 16.35 -6.62 -19.30
N LYS A 5 17.43 -7.19 -19.85
CA LYS A 5 18.78 -7.27 -19.24
C LYS A 5 19.59 -5.97 -19.32
N LYS A 6 19.00 -4.85 -19.73
CA LYS A 6 19.72 -3.58 -19.92
C LYS A 6 19.76 -2.79 -18.62
N ARG A 7 20.95 -2.32 -18.24
CA ARG A 7 21.13 -1.39 -17.12
C ARG A 7 20.67 0.01 -17.52
N PHE A 8 20.44 0.88 -16.53
CA PHE A 8 20.07 2.28 -16.79
C PHE A 8 21.13 2.98 -17.66
N SER A 9 22.41 2.75 -17.36
CA SER A 9 23.55 3.24 -18.14
C SER A 9 23.54 2.79 -19.61
N ASP A 10 23.10 1.56 -19.91
CA ASP A 10 22.99 1.05 -21.29
C ASP A 10 21.89 1.76 -22.10
N LEU A 11 20.95 2.40 -21.40
CA LEU A 11 19.86 3.20 -21.97
C LEU A 11 20.18 4.71 -21.97
N GLY A 12 21.39 5.11 -21.55
CA GLY A 12 21.77 6.52 -21.39
C GLY A 12 21.06 7.21 -20.22
N LEU A 13 20.54 6.43 -19.25
CA LEU A 13 19.85 6.94 -18.06
C LEU A 13 20.79 6.91 -16.85
N ALA A 14 20.71 7.93 -16.00
CA ALA A 14 21.44 8.00 -14.74
C ALA A 14 20.51 7.71 -13.55
N PRO A 15 20.93 6.91 -12.55
CA PRO A 15 20.10 6.59 -11.40
C PRO A 15 19.93 7.79 -10.46
N LEU A 16 18.70 8.29 -10.34
CA LEU A 16 18.38 9.51 -9.58
C LEU A 16 18.39 9.32 -8.05
N ASN A 17 17.87 8.19 -7.56
CA ASN A 17 17.68 7.93 -6.13
C ASN A 17 18.44 6.67 -5.66
N ARG A 18 18.41 6.39 -4.34
CA ARG A 18 19.10 5.23 -3.76
C ARG A 18 18.58 3.92 -4.35
N LYS A 19 17.26 3.76 -4.47
CA LYS A 19 16.64 2.56 -5.05
C LYS A 19 17.12 2.32 -6.49
N ALA A 20 17.13 3.34 -7.34
CA ALA A 20 17.61 3.23 -8.72
C ALA A 20 19.07 2.79 -8.80
N ARG A 21 19.92 3.26 -7.87
CA ARG A 21 21.31 2.79 -7.75
C ARG A 21 21.40 1.33 -7.32
N GLU A 22 20.58 0.88 -6.37
CA GLU A 22 20.55 -0.54 -5.98
C GLU A 22 19.99 -1.44 -7.07
N MET A 23 18.97 -1.00 -7.81
CA MET A 23 18.45 -1.69 -8.99
C MET A 23 19.53 -1.85 -10.08
N GLU A 24 20.43 -0.87 -10.24
CA GLU A 24 21.56 -0.98 -11.17
C GLU A 24 22.66 -1.93 -10.68
N ARG A 25 22.84 -2.04 -9.36
CA ARG A 25 23.82 -2.93 -8.71
C ARG A 25 23.36 -4.38 -8.64
N ALA A 26 22.05 -4.62 -8.61
CA ALA A 26 21.47 -5.95 -8.57
C ALA A 26 21.88 -6.75 -9.82
N SER A 27 22.68 -7.79 -9.61
CA SER A 27 23.31 -8.58 -10.68
C SER A 27 22.50 -9.81 -11.10
N SER A 28 21.45 -10.16 -10.34
CA SER A 28 20.57 -11.28 -10.61
C SER A 28 19.09 -10.87 -10.53
N PRO A 29 18.17 -11.62 -11.16
CA PRO A 29 16.73 -11.40 -11.02
C PRO A 29 16.26 -11.42 -9.56
N GLU A 30 16.80 -12.31 -8.74
CA GLU A 30 16.45 -12.43 -7.33
C GLU A 30 16.88 -11.18 -6.54
N ALA A 31 18.07 -10.65 -6.82
CA ALA A 31 18.52 -9.39 -6.22
C ALA A 31 17.67 -8.19 -6.68
N LEU A 32 17.16 -8.20 -7.91
CA LEU A 32 16.23 -7.17 -8.38
C LEU A 32 14.88 -7.26 -7.69
N GLU A 33 14.36 -8.47 -7.51
CA GLU A 33 13.14 -8.73 -6.75
C GLU A 33 13.28 -8.29 -5.30
N GLU A 34 14.44 -8.50 -4.67
CA GLU A 34 14.71 -8.02 -3.30
C GLU A 34 14.64 -6.48 -3.21
N VAL A 35 15.31 -5.77 -4.13
CA VAL A 35 15.27 -4.29 -4.15
C VAL A 35 13.85 -3.77 -4.39
N GLN A 36 13.05 -4.50 -5.18
CA GLN A 36 11.63 -4.19 -5.37
C GLN A 36 10.84 -4.49 -4.09
N ALA A 37 10.96 -5.66 -3.48
CA ALA A 37 10.23 -6.01 -2.25
C ALA A 37 10.49 -5.02 -1.10
N MET A 38 11.72 -4.51 -1.00
CA MET A 38 12.13 -3.54 0.03
C MET A 38 11.69 -2.09 -0.26
N GLN A 39 10.83 -1.85 -1.26
CA GLN A 39 10.37 -0.52 -1.68
C GLN A 39 9.35 0.15 -0.76
N THR A 40 9.37 -0.14 0.54
CA THR A 40 8.38 0.38 1.49
C THR A 40 8.44 1.89 1.65
N ILE A 41 7.28 2.51 1.79
CA ILE A 41 7.13 3.95 1.97
C ILE A 41 6.76 4.21 3.42
N ALA A 42 7.50 5.09 4.08
CA ALA A 42 7.17 5.49 5.46
C ALA A 42 5.76 6.10 5.50
N GLY A 43 4.91 5.56 6.38
CA GLY A 43 3.50 5.94 6.50
C GLY A 43 2.52 5.00 5.80
N CYS A 44 2.99 4.10 4.94
CA CYS A 44 2.17 3.07 4.29
C CYS A 44 2.37 1.70 4.94
N THR A 45 1.43 0.77 4.71
CA THR A 45 1.60 -0.62 5.15
C THR A 45 2.68 -1.34 4.34
N SER A 46 3.37 -2.28 4.99
CA SER A 46 4.27 -3.24 4.35
C SER A 46 3.78 -4.69 4.46
N SER A 47 2.57 -4.90 4.98
CA SER A 47 1.91 -6.22 5.02
C SER A 47 0.93 -6.28 3.86
N PHE A 48 1.21 -7.10 2.86
CA PHE A 48 0.46 -7.11 1.60
C PHE A 48 -0.49 -8.31 1.50
N ASP A 49 -1.73 -8.13 1.94
CA ASP A 49 -2.81 -9.14 1.85
C ASP A 49 -4.17 -8.54 1.41
N PRO A 50 -4.31 -7.95 0.20
CA PRO A 50 -3.29 -7.65 -0.80
C PRO A 50 -2.51 -6.36 -0.54
N GLY A 51 -2.85 -5.58 0.50
CA GLY A 51 -2.22 -4.30 0.85
C GLY A 51 -3.25 -3.18 0.96
N TRP A 52 -2.82 -1.99 1.37
CA TRP A 52 -3.70 -0.82 1.50
C TRP A 52 -3.37 0.30 0.51
N GLU A 53 -2.14 0.82 0.54
CA GLU A 53 -1.73 1.89 -0.39
C GLU A 53 -1.14 1.35 -1.69
N VAL A 54 -0.42 0.22 -1.61
CA VAL A 54 0.20 -0.47 -2.75
C VAL A 54 0.06 -1.97 -2.57
N ASP A 55 -0.03 -2.68 -3.69
CA ASP A 55 -0.05 -4.14 -3.73
C ASP A 55 1.38 -4.74 -3.66
N PRO A 56 1.56 -6.06 -3.50
CA PRO A 56 2.89 -6.67 -3.39
C PRO A 56 3.73 -6.51 -4.65
N PHE A 57 3.11 -6.15 -5.78
CA PHE A 57 3.75 -5.94 -7.07
C PHE A 57 4.20 -4.49 -7.26
N GLY A 58 4.00 -3.63 -6.27
CA GLY A 58 4.34 -2.21 -6.30
C GLY A 58 3.37 -1.36 -7.13
N GLY A 59 2.19 -1.90 -7.43
CA GLY A 59 1.11 -1.21 -8.11
C GLY A 59 -0.12 -1.04 -7.21
N VAL A 60 -1.29 -0.94 -7.83
CA VAL A 60 -2.59 -0.86 -7.15
C VAL A 60 -3.62 -1.83 -7.74
N ALA A 61 -3.23 -2.62 -8.73
CA ALA A 61 -4.15 -3.40 -9.55
C ALA A 61 -4.64 -4.66 -8.82
N SER A 62 -3.87 -5.16 -7.85
CA SER A 62 -4.25 -6.29 -7.02
C SER A 62 -4.91 -5.88 -5.70
N LEU A 63 -5.01 -4.58 -5.40
CA LEU A 63 -5.86 -4.07 -4.34
C LEU A 63 -7.34 -4.28 -4.71
N CYS A 64 -8.23 -4.23 -3.74
CA CYS A 64 -9.66 -4.32 -4.02
C CYS A 64 -10.18 -3.17 -4.88
N GLN A 65 -11.09 -3.51 -5.79
CA GLN A 65 -11.64 -2.61 -6.80
C GLN A 65 -13.17 -2.59 -6.70
N PRO A 66 -13.79 -1.50 -6.22
CA PRO A 66 -13.15 -0.32 -5.63
C PRO A 66 -12.59 -0.63 -4.22
N MET A 67 -11.84 0.31 -3.63
CA MET A 67 -11.23 0.12 -2.30
C MET A 67 -12.28 -0.14 -1.21
N GLU A 68 -13.47 0.47 -1.33
CA GLU A 68 -14.59 0.29 -0.41
C GLU A 68 -15.04 -1.17 -0.26
N ALA A 69 -14.76 -2.03 -1.25
CA ALA A 69 -15.07 -3.46 -1.20
C ALA A 69 -14.21 -4.23 -0.17
N ASP A 70 -13.07 -3.66 0.26
CA ASP A 70 -12.17 -4.23 1.26
C ASP A 70 -12.19 -3.47 2.59
N LEU A 71 -12.85 -2.32 2.63
CA LEU A 71 -12.76 -1.39 3.74
C LEU A 71 -13.13 -2.03 5.08
N TYR A 72 -14.25 -2.75 5.13
CA TYR A 72 -14.66 -3.50 6.31
C TYR A 72 -13.93 -4.83 6.47
N GLY A 73 -13.44 -5.42 5.37
CA GLY A 73 -12.51 -6.55 5.42
C GLY A 73 -11.19 -6.21 6.11
N CYS A 74 -10.77 -4.94 6.05
CA CYS A 74 -9.62 -4.42 6.78
C CYS A 74 -10.00 -3.93 8.19
N ALA A 75 -11.09 -3.17 8.33
CA ALA A 75 -11.48 -2.55 9.59
C ALA A 75 -11.91 -3.57 10.66
N ASP A 76 -12.75 -4.54 10.29
CA ASP A 76 -13.35 -5.51 11.20
C ASP A 76 -12.31 -6.40 11.89
N PRO A 77 -11.28 -6.93 11.20
CA PRO A 77 -10.26 -7.75 11.84
C PRO A 77 -9.02 -6.97 12.32
N CYS A 78 -9.02 -5.63 12.32
CA CYS A 78 -7.83 -4.80 12.59
C CYS A 78 -6.65 -5.12 11.65
N TRP A 79 -6.87 -5.29 10.33
CA TRP A 79 -5.82 -5.81 9.45
C TRP A 79 -4.68 -4.80 9.20
N TRP A 80 -5.02 -3.54 8.94
CA TRP A 80 -4.05 -2.43 8.81
C TRP A 80 -4.40 -1.28 9.78
N PRO A 81 -4.25 -1.47 11.10
CA PRO A 81 -4.79 -0.56 12.12
C PRO A 81 -4.08 0.80 12.18
N ALA A 82 -2.91 0.92 11.55
CA ALA A 82 -2.22 2.20 11.41
C ALA A 82 -2.81 3.07 10.29
N GLN A 83 -3.52 2.46 9.34
CA GLN A 83 -4.09 3.11 8.16
C GLN A 83 -5.62 3.21 8.22
N VAL A 84 -6.26 2.13 8.69
CA VAL A 84 -7.72 1.96 8.73
C VAL A 84 -8.15 1.83 10.19
N PRO A 85 -9.13 2.62 10.66
CA PRO A 85 -9.68 2.48 12.00
C PRO A 85 -10.22 1.08 12.25
N ASP A 86 -9.80 0.44 13.33
CA ASP A 86 -10.23 -0.91 13.65
C ASP A 86 -11.54 -0.94 14.45
N THR A 87 -12.51 -1.72 13.97
CA THR A 87 -13.83 -1.88 14.62
C THR A 87 -13.87 -3.08 15.58
N MET A 88 -12.84 -3.94 15.59
CA MET A 88 -12.75 -5.04 16.57
C MET A 88 -12.55 -4.53 18.00
N ASN A 89 -11.84 -3.42 18.19
CA ASN A 89 -11.36 -3.00 19.51
C ASN A 89 -11.37 -1.47 19.72
N THR A 90 -10.59 -0.71 18.96
CA THR A 90 -10.33 0.71 19.27
C THR A 90 -11.47 1.63 18.86
N TYR A 91 -12.08 1.39 17.70
CA TYR A 91 -13.12 2.23 17.11
C TYR A 91 -14.35 1.39 16.69
N PRO A 92 -15.02 0.70 17.64
CA PRO A 92 -16.09 -0.26 17.33
C PRO A 92 -17.25 0.35 16.55
N ASP A 93 -17.52 1.63 16.75
CA ASP A 93 -18.66 2.34 16.14
C ASP A 93 -18.25 3.16 14.89
N TRP A 94 -17.03 2.99 14.36
CA TRP A 94 -16.52 3.82 13.24
C TRP A 94 -17.35 3.68 11.95
N GLY A 95 -17.93 2.50 11.70
CA GLY A 95 -18.78 2.22 10.54
C GLY A 95 -20.26 2.57 10.73
N ASP A 96 -20.66 3.09 11.88
CA ASP A 96 -22.08 3.31 12.22
C ASP A 96 -22.75 4.30 11.25
N GLY A 97 -23.89 3.87 10.70
CA GLY A 97 -24.62 4.65 9.69
C GLY A 97 -23.96 4.68 8.32
N ALA A 98 -22.86 3.94 8.11
CA ALA A 98 -22.16 3.78 6.83
C ALA A 98 -22.09 2.31 6.38
N GLU A 99 -23.05 1.48 6.79
CA GLU A 99 -23.03 0.01 6.62
C GLU A 99 -22.85 -0.42 5.16
N ARG A 100 -23.29 0.43 4.22
CA ARG A 100 -23.07 0.26 2.77
C ARG A 100 -21.96 1.20 2.31
N ALA A 101 -20.70 0.81 2.46
CA ALA A 101 -19.54 1.63 2.06
C ALA A 101 -19.61 2.10 0.60
N GLU A 102 -20.16 1.28 -0.31
CA GLU A 102 -20.42 1.62 -1.71
C GLU A 102 -21.25 2.92 -1.90
N ASP A 103 -22.17 3.20 -1.00
CA ASP A 103 -23.07 4.37 -1.04
C ASP A 103 -22.64 5.47 -0.03
N ASP A 104 -22.14 5.04 1.13
CA ASP A 104 -22.04 5.87 2.34
C ASP A 104 -20.60 6.15 2.80
N TRP A 105 -19.57 5.83 2.00
CA TRP A 105 -18.15 6.02 2.37
C TRP A 105 -17.81 7.44 2.87
N ARG A 106 -18.58 8.46 2.49
CA ARG A 106 -18.38 9.86 2.92
C ARG A 106 -18.71 10.11 4.39
N LYS A 107 -19.43 9.19 5.05
CA LYS A 107 -19.76 9.28 6.48
C LYS A 107 -18.60 8.80 7.36
N LEU A 108 -17.64 8.07 6.77
CA LEU A 108 -16.46 7.58 7.47
C LEU A 108 -15.43 8.72 7.62
N ASP A 109 -14.97 8.94 8.85
CA ASP A 109 -14.07 10.05 9.17
C ASP A 109 -12.69 9.56 9.64
N SER A 110 -11.69 10.46 9.63
CA SER A 110 -10.40 10.21 10.25
C SER A 110 -10.56 10.14 11.77
N VAL A 111 -9.91 9.14 12.38
CA VAL A 111 -9.87 9.00 13.83
C VAL A 111 -8.72 9.77 14.49
N TYR A 112 -7.86 10.42 13.69
CA TYR A 112 -6.83 11.28 14.25
C TYR A 112 -7.52 12.47 14.94
N PRO A 113 -7.33 12.68 16.26
CA PRO A 113 -8.13 13.63 17.03
C PRO A 113 -8.00 15.08 16.55
N GLY A 114 -6.95 15.40 15.80
CA GLY A 114 -6.69 16.75 15.29
C GLY A 114 -6.49 17.79 16.39
N GLY A 115 -5.77 18.87 16.05
CA GLY A 115 -6.08 20.18 16.61
C GLY A 115 -7.10 20.84 15.68
N GLU A 116 -7.99 21.68 16.21
CA GLU A 116 -8.87 22.54 15.42
C GLU A 116 -8.13 23.14 14.22
N LYS A 117 -8.76 23.12 13.04
CA LYS A 117 -8.26 23.86 11.87
C LYS A 117 -8.31 25.36 12.12
#